data_AF-A0A9E2B5Z5-F1
#
_entry.id   AF-A0A9E2B5Z5-F1
#
_cell.length_a   1.000
_cell.length_b   1.000
_cell.length_c   1.000
_cell.angle_alpha   90.00
_cell.angle_beta   90.00
_cell.angle_gamma   90.00
#
_symmetry.space_group_name_H-M   'P 1'
#
loop_
_entity.id
_entity.type
_entity.pdbx_description
1 polymer ?
#
loop_
_entity_poly.entity_id
_entity_poly.type
_entity_poly.pdbx_seq_one_letter_code
_entity_poly.pdbx_strand_id
1 'polypeptide(L)'
;MTKVVKLLLVTIILNSLNAQVSFTENASASGISVTCGDTYIGNGVSFYDYDMDGLDDITLTTDANDGLRFYKNIGGFFVQQTINIPDLNYQTK
;
A
#
# COMPACT_ATOMS: atom_id res chain seq x y z
N MET A 1 17.02 49.40 -2.53
CA MET A 1 15.78 48.96 -3.19
C MET A 1 15.92 47.59 -3.88
N THR A 2 16.89 47.40 -4.78
CA THR A 2 17.09 46.16 -5.56
C THR A 2 17.36 44.89 -4.72
N LYS A 3 18.07 45.01 -3.59
CA LYS A 3 18.33 43.86 -2.68
C LYS A 3 17.06 43.33 -2.01
N VAL A 4 16.14 44.22 -1.63
CA VAL A 4 14.87 43.87 -0.97
C VAL A 4 13.94 43.15 -1.95
N VAL A 5 13.87 43.63 -3.20
CA VAL A 5 13.09 42.99 -4.26
C VAL A 5 13.60 41.58 -4.56
N LYS A 6 14.93 41.38 -4.65
CA LYS A 6 15.52 40.06 -4.85
C LYS A 6 15.25 39.11 -3.69
N LEU A 7 15.32 39.59 -2.45
CA LEU A 7 15.03 38.78 -1.27
C LEU A 7 13.57 38.32 -1.28
N LEU A 8 12.64 39.24 -1.55
CA LEU A 8 11.21 38.94 -1.64
C LEU A 8 10.92 37.88 -2.73
N LEU A 9 11.56 38.02 -3.90
CA LEU A 9 11.42 37.09 -5.01
C LEU A 9 11.90 35.67 -4.62
N VAL A 10 13.03 35.56 -3.92
CA VAL A 10 13.55 34.27 -3.45
C VAL A 10 12.58 33.63 -2.45
N THR A 11 12.03 34.40 -1.51
CA THR A 11 11.07 33.87 -0.52
C THR A 11 9.81 33.35 -1.20
N ILE A 12 9.28 34.03 -2.21
CA ILE A 12 8.09 33.59 -2.96
C ILE A 12 8.35 32.28 -3.70
N ILE A 13 9.53 32.16 -4.34
CA ILE A 13 9.92 30.95 -5.08
C ILE A 13 10.07 29.75 -4.12
N LEU A 14 10.68 29.95 -2.94
CA LEU A 14 10.86 28.86 -1.98
C LEU A 14 9.54 28.34 -1.39
N ASN A 15 8.51 29.19 -1.29
CA ASN A 15 7.17 28.77 -0.82
C ASN A 15 6.36 27.99 -1.86
N SER A 16 6.80 27.96 -3.12
CA SER A 16 6.12 27.24 -4.21
C SER A 16 6.77 25.91 -4.57
N LEU A 17 7.84 25.54 -3.87
CA LEU A 17 8.51 24.25 -4.04
C LEU A 17 7.89 23.20 -3.11
N ASN A 18 7.37 22.12 -3.69
CA ASN A 18 6.99 20.92 -2.95
C ASN A 18 8.21 19.99 -2.93
N ALA A 19 8.80 19.77 -1.74
CA ALA A 19 9.92 18.84 -1.56
C ALA A 19 9.48 17.42 -1.14
N GLN A 20 8.19 17.24 -0.83
CA GLN A 20 7.60 15.95 -0.50
C GLN A 20 7.56 15.05 -1.74
N VAL A 21 7.93 13.78 -1.57
CA VAL A 21 7.66 12.73 -2.57
C VAL A 21 6.14 12.67 -2.79
N SER A 22 5.71 12.81 -4.04
CA SER A 22 4.31 12.63 -4.39
C SER A 22 3.93 11.18 -4.16
N PHE A 23 2.96 10.96 -3.28
CA PHE A 23 2.30 9.67 -3.11
C PHE A 23 0.95 9.74 -3.81
N THR A 24 0.60 8.66 -4.53
CA THR A 24 -0.73 8.47 -5.12
C THR A 24 -1.25 7.12 -4.67
N GLU A 25 -2.39 7.13 -4.00
CA GLU A 25 -3.09 5.91 -3.59
C GLU A 25 -3.72 5.23 -4.82
N ASN A 26 -3.37 3.97 -5.06
CA ASN A 26 -3.87 3.19 -6.21
C ASN A 26 -4.38 1.80 -5.82
N ALA A 27 -4.19 1.34 -4.58
CA ALA A 27 -4.64 0.02 -4.16
C ALA A 27 -6.17 -0.10 -4.31
N SER A 28 -6.92 0.94 -3.92
CA SER A 28 -8.38 0.96 -4.07
C SER A 28 -8.82 0.84 -5.54
N ALA A 29 -8.15 1.55 -6.45
CA ALA A 29 -8.44 1.48 -7.88
C ALA A 29 -8.03 0.13 -8.50
N SER A 30 -7.02 -0.53 -7.95
CA SER A 30 -6.61 -1.90 -8.29
C SER A 30 -7.42 -2.99 -7.59
N GLY A 31 -8.47 -2.67 -6.82
CA GLY A 31 -9.36 -3.67 -6.21
C GLY A 31 -9.02 -4.06 -4.76
N ILE A 32 -8.02 -3.44 -4.15
CA ILE A 32 -7.66 -3.67 -2.73
C ILE A 32 -8.06 -2.45 -1.91
N SER A 33 -9.12 -2.60 -1.10
CA SER A 33 -9.60 -1.54 -0.20
C SER A 33 -9.90 -2.12 1.19
N VAL A 34 -8.88 -2.68 1.84
CA VAL A 34 -9.01 -3.37 3.13
C VAL A 34 -8.06 -2.82 4.18
N THR A 35 -8.47 -2.96 5.43
CA THR A 35 -7.60 -2.80 6.60
C THR A 35 -7.20 -4.18 7.12
N CYS A 36 -5.97 -4.31 7.60
CA CYS A 36 -5.43 -5.58 8.07
C CYS A 36 -5.31 -5.62 9.61
N GLY A 37 -6.06 -4.75 10.31
CA GLY A 37 -6.00 -4.58 11.76
C GLY A 37 -4.73 -3.90 12.28
N ASP A 38 -4.75 -3.55 13.57
CA ASP A 38 -3.69 -2.83 14.28
C ASP A 38 -2.77 -3.81 15.00
N THR A 39 -1.65 -4.13 14.36
CA THR A 39 -0.66 -5.06 14.88
C THR A 39 0.55 -4.35 15.47
N TYR A 40 1.19 -4.94 16.49
CA TYR A 40 2.25 -4.27 17.27
C TYR A 40 3.45 -3.79 16.43
N ILE A 41 3.76 -4.49 15.34
CA ILE A 41 4.89 -4.18 14.44
C ILE A 41 4.45 -3.98 12.98
N GLY A 42 3.15 -3.81 12.73
CA GLY A 42 2.58 -3.79 11.38
C GLY A 42 2.34 -5.18 10.79
N ASN A 43 1.71 -5.16 9.62
CA ASN A 43 1.30 -6.34 8.87
C ASN A 43 2.30 -6.64 7.75
N GLY A 44 2.57 -7.92 7.51
CA GLY A 44 3.35 -8.42 6.39
C GLY A 44 2.55 -8.49 5.09
N VAL A 45 3.29 -8.46 3.99
CA VAL A 45 2.80 -8.65 2.62
C VAL A 45 3.79 -9.55 1.86
N SER A 46 3.28 -10.46 1.04
CA SER A 46 4.10 -11.20 0.08
C SER A 46 3.52 -11.11 -1.34
N PHE A 47 4.43 -11.28 -2.30
CA PHE A 47 4.17 -11.26 -3.73
C PHE A 47 4.65 -12.58 -4.33
N TYR A 48 3.76 -13.32 -4.97
CA TYR A 48 4.08 -14.62 -5.55
C TYR A 48 3.06 -15.03 -6.61
N ASP A 49 3.51 -15.41 -7.80
CA ASP A 49 2.70 -16.04 -8.84
C ASP A 49 2.33 -17.49 -8.43
N TYR A 50 1.16 -17.67 -7.81
CA TYR A 50 0.82 -18.98 -7.21
C TYR A 50 0.31 -20.02 -8.21
N ASP A 51 -0.29 -19.58 -9.31
CA ASP A 51 -0.88 -20.45 -10.33
C ASP A 51 -0.08 -20.48 -11.64
N MET A 52 1.09 -19.83 -11.65
CA MET A 52 2.05 -19.81 -12.75
C MET A 52 1.50 -19.12 -14.01
N ASP A 53 0.64 -18.11 -13.84
CA ASP A 53 0.10 -17.31 -14.94
C ASP A 53 0.99 -16.12 -15.33
N GLY A 54 2.12 -15.94 -14.63
CA GLY A 54 3.10 -14.88 -14.86
C GLY A 54 2.75 -13.56 -14.17
N LEU A 55 1.72 -13.53 -13.31
CA LEU A 55 1.32 -12.37 -12.54
C LEU A 55 1.49 -12.63 -11.05
N ASP A 56 2.24 -11.77 -10.35
CA ASP A 56 2.37 -11.87 -8.91
C ASP A 56 1.03 -11.60 -8.22
N ASP A 57 0.63 -12.53 -7.37
CA ASP A 57 -0.52 -12.43 -6.47
C ASP A 57 -0.10 -11.88 -5.11
N ILE A 58 -1.06 -11.38 -4.33
CA ILE A 58 -0.79 -10.72 -3.05
C ILE A 58 -1.36 -11.53 -1.89
N THR A 59 -0.53 -11.72 -0.87
CA THR A 59 -0.97 -12.21 0.44
C THR A 59 -0.76 -11.11 1.49
N LEU A 60 -1.78 -10.85 2.31
CA LEU A 60 -1.73 -9.90 3.42
C LEU A 60 -1.98 -10.61 4.75
N THR A 61 -1.09 -10.39 5.71
CA THR A 61 -1.32 -10.81 7.09
C THR A 61 -2.27 -9.84 7.80
N THR A 62 -2.96 -10.32 8.81
CA THR A 62 -4.00 -9.59 9.54
C THR A 62 -3.82 -9.72 11.05
N ASP A 63 -4.61 -8.97 11.83
CA ASP A 63 -4.60 -9.09 13.29
C ASP A 63 -5.15 -10.43 13.80
N ALA A 64 -5.13 -10.60 15.12
CA ALA A 64 -5.71 -11.77 15.73
C ALA A 64 -7.23 -11.82 15.52
N ASN A 65 -7.73 -12.96 15.02
CA ASN A 65 -9.14 -13.23 14.69
C ASN A 65 -9.61 -12.71 13.32
N ASP A 66 -8.73 -12.08 12.52
CA ASP A 66 -8.95 -11.94 11.07
C ASP A 66 -8.01 -12.91 10.35
N GLY A 67 -8.54 -13.63 9.37
CA GLY A 67 -7.77 -14.61 8.59
C GLY A 67 -6.87 -13.93 7.58
N LEU A 68 -5.82 -14.64 7.15
CA LEU A 68 -4.94 -14.17 6.09
C LEU A 68 -5.74 -13.92 4.80
N ARG A 69 -5.46 -12.80 4.15
CA ARG A 69 -6.18 -12.39 2.93
C ARG A 69 -5.32 -12.68 1.73
N PHE A 70 -5.90 -13.38 0.77
CA PHE A 70 -5.25 -13.72 -0.49
C PHE A 70 -5.97 -13.04 -1.65
N TYR A 71 -5.21 -12.45 -2.56
CA TYR A 71 -5.69 -11.71 -3.72
C TYR A 71 -5.05 -12.23 -5.00
N LYS A 72 -5.87 -12.78 -5.90
CA LYS A 72 -5.44 -13.13 -7.26
C LYS A 72 -5.34 -11.86 -8.10
N ASN A 73 -4.23 -11.70 -8.80
CA ASN A 73 -4.00 -10.67 -9.79
C ASN A 73 -4.63 -11.10 -11.13
N ILE A 74 -5.57 -10.31 -11.62
CA ILE A 74 -6.25 -10.52 -12.91
C ILE A 74 -5.91 -9.32 -13.79
N GLY A 75 -4.71 -9.34 -14.38
CA GLY A 75 -4.25 -8.30 -15.30
C GLY A 75 -4.10 -6.91 -14.66
N GLY A 76 -3.65 -6.85 -13.41
CA GLY A 76 -3.45 -5.62 -12.63
C GLY A 76 -4.61 -5.24 -11.70
N PHE A 77 -5.69 -6.04 -11.70
CA PHE A 77 -6.80 -5.92 -10.76
C PHE A 77 -6.84 -7.11 -9.80
N PHE A 78 -6.94 -6.84 -8.51
CA PHE A 78 -6.83 -7.84 -7.46
C PHE A 78 -8.21 -8.26 -6.95
N VAL A 79 -8.47 -9.57 -6.95
CA VAL A 79 -9.72 -10.16 -6.45
C VAL A 79 -9.41 -11.03 -5.26
N GLN A 80 -10.04 -10.73 -4.12
CA GLN A 80 -9.88 -11.55 -2.91
C GLN A 80 -10.45 -12.96 -3.17
N GLN A 81 -9.67 -13.99 -2.86
CA GLN A 81 -10.08 -15.38 -2.96
C GLN A 81 -9.89 -16.10 -1.62
N THR A 82 -10.82 -16.98 -1.29
CA THR A 82 -10.63 -17.94 -0.19
C THR A 82 -9.74 -19.07 -0.68
N ILE A 83 -8.52 -19.09 -0.21
CA ILE A 83 -7.63 -20.25 -0.34
C ILE A 83 -7.82 -21.13 0.90
N ASN A 84 -7.65 -22.44 0.77
CA ASN A 84 -7.81 -23.42 1.86
C ASN A 84 -6.68 -23.31 2.91
N ILE A 85 -6.49 -22.12 3.47
CA ILE A 85 -5.62 -21.83 4.60
C ILE A 85 -6.46 -21.97 5.87
N PRO A 86 -5.99 -22.70 6.89
CA PRO A 86 -6.68 -22.80 8.17
C PRO A 86 -6.89 -21.43 8.81
N ASP A 87 -8.02 -21.24 9.51
CA ASP A 87 -8.20 -20.05 10.35
C ASP A 87 -7.12 -20.01 11.43
N LEU A 88 -6.45 -18.86 11.53
CA LEU A 88 -5.36 -18.66 12.46
C LEU A 88 -5.85 -17.81 13.62
N ASN A 89 -5.84 -18.37 14.83
CA ASN A 89 -6.24 -17.67 16.06
C ASN A 89 -5.08 -16.85 16.67
N TYR A 90 -4.11 -16.47 15.86
CA TYR A 90 -2.95 -15.70 16.26
C TYR A 90 -2.54 -14.77 15.12
N GLN A 91 -1.91 -13.65 15.47
CA GLN A 91 -1.42 -12.69 14.51
C GLN A 91 -0.40 -13.32 13.56
N THR A 92 -0.60 -13.15 12.25
CA THR A 92 0.37 -13.56 11.23
C THR A 92 1.38 -12.44 10.97
N LYS A 93 2.60 -12.80 10.54
CA LYS A 93 3.71 -11.87 10.24
C LYS A 93 4.26 -12.15 8.85
#